data_AF-A0ABD8B2Q8-F1
#
_entry.id   AF-A0ABD8B2Q8-F1
#
_cell.length_a   1.000
_cell.length_b   1.000
_cell.length_c   1.000
_cell.angle_alpha   90.00
_cell.angle_beta   90.00
_cell.angle_gamma   90.00
#
_symmetry.space_group_name_H-M   'P 1'
#
loop_
_entity.id
_entity.type
_entity.pdbx_description
1 polymer ?
#
loop_
_entity_poly.entity_id
_entity_poly.type
_entity_poly.pdbx_seq_one_letter_code
_entity_poly.pdbx_strand_id
1 'polypeptide(L)'
;MENSSSVNKLVETKTLMAKILRLYYLTDSIVEKEELQLKYTELETQYQQYNEESLSEIEKAQLERLNHYTELYEEYQITSSIVRKAEIEEVFKNIEANDEVNK
;
A
#
# COMPACT_ATOMS: atom_id res chain seq x y z
N MET A 1 -7.63 15.96 23.83
CA MET A 1 -8.32 15.16 22.79
C MET A 1 -7.52 15.31 21.50
N GLU A 2 -6.49 14.50 21.27
CA GLU A 2 -5.56 14.70 20.12
C GLU A 2 -5.00 13.40 19.49
N ASN A 3 -5.56 12.22 19.77
CA ASN A 3 -5.05 10.96 19.17
C ASN A 3 -5.62 10.65 17.77
N SER A 4 -6.65 11.35 17.30
CA SER A 4 -7.27 11.08 16.00
C SER A 4 -6.46 11.57 14.79
N SER A 5 -5.54 12.53 14.97
CA SER A 5 -4.74 13.11 13.88
C SER A 5 -3.71 12.13 13.30
N SER A 6 -3.06 11.34 14.15
CA SER A 6 -1.95 10.46 13.72
C SER A 6 -2.45 9.16 13.11
N VAL A 7 -3.59 8.64 13.59
CA VAL A 7 -4.21 7.41 13.10
C VAL A 7 -4.79 7.60 11.69
N ASN A 8 -5.53 8.69 11.47
CA ASN A 8 -6.03 9.02 10.14
C ASN A 8 -4.89 9.19 9.12
N LYS A 9 -3.78 9.82 9.53
CA LYS A 9 -2.60 9.97 8.69
C LYS A 9 -1.94 8.64 8.33
N LEU A 10 -1.93 7.66 9.25
CA LEU A 10 -1.39 6.33 8.96
C LEU A 10 -2.23 5.62 7.87
N VAL A 11 -3.55 5.58 8.04
CA VAL A 11 -4.45 4.94 7.08
C VAL A 11 -4.41 5.67 5.72
N GLU A 12 -4.40 7.00 5.71
CA GLU A 12 -4.27 7.80 4.50
C GLU A 12 -2.93 7.54 3.78
N THR A 13 -1.83 7.50 4.52
CA THR A 13 -0.48 7.22 3.97
C THR A 13 -0.42 5.83 3.35
N LYS A 14 -0.88 4.81 4.08
CA LYS A 14 -0.92 3.43 3.60
C LYS A 14 -1.86 3.25 2.40
N THR A 15 -2.98 3.96 2.37
CA THR A 15 -3.89 4.00 1.22
C THR A 15 -3.20 4.62 0.00
N LEU A 16 -2.44 5.70 0.18
CA LEU A 16 -1.69 6.33 -0.90
C LEU A 16 -0.59 5.40 -1.44
N MET A 17 0.12 4.68 -0.56
CA MET A 17 1.09 3.67 -0.96
C MET A 17 0.46 2.57 -1.82
N ALA A 18 -0.71 2.06 -1.43
CA ALA A 18 -1.43 1.05 -2.22
C ALA A 18 -1.82 1.58 -3.61
N LYS A 19 -2.27 2.84 -3.71
CA LYS A 19 -2.56 3.50 -5.01
C LYS A 19 -1.32 3.63 -5.89
N ILE A 20 -0.18 4.00 -5.28
CA ILE A 20 1.10 4.11 -6.00
C ILE A 20 1.52 2.74 -6.56
N LEU A 21 1.42 1.67 -5.77
CA LEU A 21 1.69 0.32 -6.26
C LEU A 21 0.81 -0.02 -7.46
N ARG A 22 -0.50 0.22 -7.36
CA ARG A 22 -1.40 0.00 -8.49
C ARG A 22 -0.98 0.76 -9.74
N LEU A 23 -0.71 2.05 -9.63
CA LEU A 23 -0.27 2.87 -10.77
C LEU A 23 1.06 2.38 -11.35
N TYR A 24 2.01 2.01 -10.49
CA TYR A 24 3.32 1.52 -10.89
C TYR A 24 3.21 0.27 -11.77
N TYR A 25 2.30 -0.65 -11.42
CA TYR A 25 2.09 -1.89 -12.19
C TYR A 25 1.11 -1.75 -13.36
N LEU A 26 0.39 -0.62 -13.47
CA LEU A 26 -0.48 -0.33 -14.61
C LEU A 26 0.18 0.51 -15.71
N THR A 27 1.15 1.35 -15.37
CA THR A 27 1.84 2.19 -16.36
C THR A 27 2.90 1.42 -17.14
N ASP A 28 3.04 1.75 -18.42
CA ASP A 28 4.14 1.30 -19.27
C ASP A 28 5.29 2.32 -19.35
N SER A 29 5.12 3.51 -18.74
CA SER A 29 6.12 4.58 -18.76
C SER A 29 7.25 4.33 -17.75
N ILE A 30 8.49 4.19 -18.24
CA ILE A 30 9.66 4.00 -17.38
C ILE A 30 9.87 5.20 -16.44
N VAL A 31 9.74 6.42 -16.96
CA VAL A 31 9.89 7.66 -16.17
C VAL A 31 8.85 7.71 -15.04
N GLU A 32 7.60 7.34 -15.34
CA GLU A 32 6.54 7.33 -14.35
C GLU A 32 6.77 6.26 -13.27
N LYS A 33 7.30 5.09 -13.66
CA LYS A 33 7.68 4.04 -12.69
C LYS A 33 8.75 4.51 -11.71
N GLU A 34 9.78 5.20 -12.19
CA GLU A 34 10.83 5.74 -11.33
C GLU A 34 10.26 6.77 -10.34
N GLU A 35 9.41 7.69 -10.81
CA GLU A 35 8.75 8.68 -9.95
C GLU A 35 7.83 8.03 -8.89
N LEU A 36 7.07 7.00 -9.30
CA LEU A 36 6.17 6.27 -8.41
C LEU A 36 6.95 5.47 -7.35
N GLN A 37 8.06 4.84 -7.74
CA GLN A 37 8.92 4.13 -6.81
C GLN A 37 9.52 5.08 -5.75
N LEU A 38 10.00 6.25 -6.17
CA LEU A 38 10.51 7.27 -5.25
C LEU A 38 9.43 7.70 -4.24
N LYS A 39 8.22 8.03 -4.73
CA LYS A 39 7.09 8.40 -3.86
C LYS A 39 6.72 7.29 -2.88
N TYR A 40 6.76 6.03 -3.31
CA TYR A 40 6.48 4.89 -2.44
C TYR A 40 7.49 4.83 -1.28
N THR A 41 8.78 4.89 -1.58
CA THR A 41 9.86 4.83 -0.56
C THR A 41 9.82 6.02 0.40
N GLU A 42 9.46 7.22 -0.07
CA GLU A 42 9.26 8.38 0.79
C GLU A 42 8.12 8.15 1.80
N LEU A 43 6.99 7.61 1.35
CA LEU A 43 5.85 7.31 2.23
C LEU A 43 6.14 6.15 3.17
N GLU A 44 6.91 5.15 2.73
CA GLU A 44 7.37 4.03 3.55
C GLU A 44 8.15 4.51 4.78
N THR A 45 9.01 5.51 4.59
CA THR A 45 9.77 6.14 5.67
C THR A 45 8.88 6.99 6.59
N GLN A 46 7.82 7.59 6.07
CA GLN A 46 6.91 8.45 6.84
C GLN A 46 5.97 7.65 7.74
N TYR A 47 5.40 6.53 7.27
CA TYR A 47 4.38 5.83 8.05
C TYR A 47 4.94 5.16 9.31
N GLN A 48 6.24 4.84 9.34
CA GLN A 48 6.93 4.29 10.51
C GLN A 48 6.86 5.19 11.75
N GLN A 49 6.46 6.45 11.58
CA GLN A 49 6.36 7.44 12.65
C GLN A 49 4.98 7.45 13.35
N TYR A 50 4.00 6.68 12.87
CA TYR A 50 2.64 6.67 13.41
C TYR A 50 2.40 5.46 14.32
N ASN A 51 1.75 5.69 15.47
CA ASN A 51 1.36 4.64 16.42
C ASN A 51 -0.03 4.06 16.11
N GLU A 52 -0.16 2.73 16.26
CA GLU A 52 -1.40 1.97 16.00
C GLU A 52 -2.36 1.91 17.21
N GLU A 53 -1.96 2.44 18.38
CA GLU A 53 -2.63 2.20 19.68
C GLU A 53 -4.07 2.75 19.81
N SER A 54 -4.59 3.47 18.80
CA SER A 54 -5.92 4.10 18.85
C SER A 54 -6.84 3.82 17.66
N LEU A 55 -6.55 2.77 16.87
CA LEU A 55 -7.42 2.36 15.75
C LEU A 55 -8.74 1.72 16.24
N SER A 56 -9.85 2.11 15.62
CA SER A 56 -11.11 1.36 15.68
C SER A 56 -10.98 0.01 14.96
N GLU A 57 -11.92 -0.92 15.20
CA GLU A 57 -11.91 -2.24 14.56
C GLU A 57 -11.96 -2.17 13.03
N ILE A 58 -12.70 -1.19 12.48
CA ILE A 58 -12.79 -0.96 11.03
C ILE A 58 -11.44 -0.48 10.49
N GLU A 59 -10.81 0.48 11.16
CA GLU A 59 -9.51 1.00 10.73
C GLU A 59 -8.40 -0.05 10.89
N LYS A 60 -8.49 -0.93 11.88
CA LYS A 60 -7.57 -2.08 12.02
C LYS A 60 -7.71 -3.05 10.85
N ALA A 61 -8.92 -3.42 10.48
CA ALA A 61 -9.16 -4.32 9.35
C ALA A 61 -8.69 -3.70 8.02
N GLN A 62 -8.90 -2.39 7.84
CA GLN A 62 -8.38 -1.66 6.69
C GLN A 62 -6.84 -1.62 6.70
N LEU A 63 -6.23 -1.33 7.85
CA LEU A 63 -4.78 -1.26 7.99
C LEU A 63 -4.13 -2.63 7.76
N GLU A 64 -4.73 -3.72 8.23
CA GLU A 64 -4.26 -5.09 7.99
C GLU A 64 -4.22 -5.40 6.49
N ARG A 65 -5.30 -5.07 5.75
CA ARG A 65 -5.33 -5.19 4.29
C ARG A 65 -4.23 -4.35 3.63
N LEU A 66 -4.03 -3.11 4.07
CA LEU A 66 -3.03 -2.22 3.48
C LEU A 66 -1.58 -2.65 3.82
N ASN A 67 -1.36 -3.21 5.01
CA ASN A 67 -0.09 -3.79 5.42
C ASN A 67 0.25 -5.01 4.55
N HIS A 68 -0.75 -5.83 4.21
CA HIS A 68 -0.55 -6.94 3.30
C HIS A 68 0.03 -6.54 1.94
N TYR A 69 -0.36 -5.39 1.38
CA TYR A 69 0.25 -4.90 0.13
C TYR A 69 1.72 -4.51 0.30
N THR A 70 2.12 -4.08 1.50
CA THR A 70 3.54 -3.81 1.82
C THR A 70 4.32 -5.12 1.84
N GLU A 71 3.78 -6.14 2.52
CA GLU A 71 4.39 -7.49 2.58
C GLU A 71 4.55 -8.12 1.21
N LEU A 72 3.52 -8.05 0.35
CA LEU A 72 3.59 -8.56 -1.02
C LEU A 72 4.64 -7.81 -1.86
N TYR A 73 4.83 -6.51 -1.61
CA TYR A 73 5.83 -5.73 -2.33
C TYR A 73 7.24 -6.14 -1.92
N GLU A 74 7.49 -6.34 -0.63
CA GLU A 74 8.74 -6.90 -0.12
C GLU A 74 8.99 -8.30 -0.69
N GLU A 75 7.97 -9.17 -0.68
CA GLU A 75 8.05 -10.52 -1.25
C GLU A 75 8.44 -10.47 -2.73
N TYR A 76 7.83 -9.57 -3.51
CA TYR A 76 8.13 -9.38 -4.92
C TYR A 76 9.61 -9.08 -5.18
N GLN A 77 10.24 -8.27 -4.31
CA GLN A 77 11.65 -7.91 -4.48
C GLN A 77 12.60 -9.09 -4.20
N ILE A 78 12.26 -9.96 -3.25
CA ILE A 78 13.16 -11.03 -2.79
C ILE A 78 12.90 -12.39 -3.48
N THR A 79 11.69 -12.63 -3.95
CA THR A 79 11.33 -13.93 -4.55
C THR A 79 12.01 -14.11 -5.91
N SER A 80 12.44 -15.34 -6.20
CA SER A 80 12.98 -15.74 -7.51
C SER A 80 11.93 -16.40 -8.42
N SER A 81 10.73 -16.68 -7.90
CA SER A 81 9.65 -17.32 -8.66
C SER A 81 8.95 -16.33 -9.59
N ILE A 82 9.09 -16.54 -10.90
CA ILE A 82 8.43 -15.72 -11.93
C ILE A 82 6.90 -15.82 -11.81
N VAL A 83 6.39 -17.02 -11.52
CA VAL A 83 4.95 -17.24 -11.32
C VAL A 83 4.45 -16.42 -10.14
N ARG A 84 5.16 -16.46 -9.01
CA ARG A 84 4.79 -15.69 -7.82
C ARG A 84 4.83 -14.18 -8.05
N LYS A 85 5.81 -13.70 -8.82
CA LYS A 85 5.87 -12.29 -9.23
C LYS A 85 4.64 -11.90 -10.04
N ALA A 86 4.25 -12.71 -11.02
CA ALA A 86 3.06 -12.44 -11.82
C ALA A 86 1.76 -12.42 -10.99
N GLU A 87 1.61 -13.35 -10.04
CA GLU A 87 0.49 -13.37 -9.10
C GLU A 87 0.41 -12.08 -8.27
N ILE A 88 1.55 -11.63 -7.72
CA ILE A 88 1.63 -10.41 -6.92
C ILE A 88 1.28 -9.17 -7.77
N GLU A 89 1.80 -9.08 -9.00
CA GLU A 89 1.48 -7.99 -9.93
C GLU A 89 -0.02 -7.91 -10.22
N GLU A 90 -0.68 -9.06 -10.37
CA GLU A 90 -2.12 -9.13 -10.58
C GLU A 90 -2.89 -8.61 -9.36
N VAL A 91 -2.45 -8.92 -8.14
CA VAL A 91 -3.02 -8.32 -6.92
C VAL A 91 -2.91 -6.79 -6.96
N PHE A 92 -1.73 -6.26 -7.28
CA PHE A 92 -1.51 -4.80 -7.29
C PHE A 92 -2.35 -4.06 -8.34
N LYS A 93 -2.49 -4.63 -9.54
CA LYS A 93 -3.36 -4.07 -10.60
C LYS A 93 -4.82 -3.97 -10.15
N ASN A 94 -5.25 -4.85 -9.23
CA ASN A 94 -6.63 -4.96 -8.75
C ASN A 94 -6.93 -4.26 -7.41
N ILE A 95 -5.99 -3.49 -6.84
CA ILE A 95 -6.15 -2.80 -5.54
C ILE A 95 -7.42 -1.93 -5.45
N GLU A 96 -7.90 -1.33 -6.53
CA GLU A 96 -9.12 -0.49 -6.50
C GLU A 96 -10.41 -1.25 -6.88
N ALA A 97 -10.33 -2.43 -7.50
CA ALA A 97 -11.53 -3.20 -7.86
C ALA A 97 -12.20 -3.83 -6.62
N ASN A 98 -11.46 -3.97 -5.52
CA ASN A 98 -11.91 -4.68 -4.31
C ASN A 98 -12.44 -3.75 -3.20
N ASP A 99 -12.30 -2.43 -3.35
CA ASP A 99 -12.78 -1.44 -2.36
C ASP A 99 -14.19 -0.90 -2.67
N GLU A 100 -14.77 -1.25 -3.83
CA GLU A 100 -16.19 -0.96 -4.16
C GLU A 100 -17.19 -1.95 -3.54
N VAL A 101 -16.74 -2.99 -2.83
CA VAL A 101 -17.63 -4.03 -2.28
C VAL A 101 -18.32 -3.61 -0.97
N ASN A 102 -18.00 -2.44 -0.41
CA ASN A 102 -18.65 -1.90 0.80
C ASN A 102 -19.29 -0.52 0.55
N LYS A 103 -20.22 -0.42 -0.39
CA LYS A 103 -21.22 0.65 -0.44
C LYS A 103 -22.58 0.16 0.01
#